data_AF-A0A8B6DF07-F1
#
_entry.id   AF-A0A8B6DF07-F1
#
_cell.length_a   1.000
_cell.length_b   1.000
_cell.length_c   1.000
_cell.angle_alpha   90.00
_cell.angle_beta   90.00
_cell.angle_gamma   90.00
#
_symmetry.space_group_name_H-M   'P 1'
#
loop_
_entity.id
_entity.type
_entity.pdbx_description
1 polymer ?
#
loop_
_entity_poly.entity_id
_entity_poly.type
_entity_poly.pdbx_seq_one_letter_code
_entity_poly.pdbx_strand_id
1 'polypeptide(L)'
;MLKRYGKKNGAILAFFCHHNNRSAGVSIMFKKGLDFTIHDTKFDQNGRYIVIDITLFEQRLTLVCLYGYNTDEPLLFDDILYKIAFYANTSILLCGDWNVVQDCNLDTYNILHKRNPKSREKIEEIIEKLELLDPWRTCHPTDRKFTWRQPSPIKQSRLDYFLVTEDIYSLMKNTKIIPGYKTDHSAIVFTFSASLAKRGKGYWKFNSQLVRDVEYVEKIKTCIKDTISEYYLSGDIQNCLDVKLTCNDQLFFEILKMKIRTLSISYSIEKNREDREHTSKLEKEVEQLENIMNMSPNVNVQATLYGKKLELENKREQKIEGIDFSLDLQAMLDINFTKKIKEMSSILKAWEHRKLTLLGKITVVKTLALPKIIHLLTLLTALPNLSQIKIKEFNTLFYNFIWNGELERIKRNTLIGDFMQGGLNMVHLSSFSTYLKISWVRRLLLNLEGSWQTLYYCLN
;
A
#
# COMPACT_ATOMS: atom_id res chain seq x y z
N MET A 1 20.77 1.28 11.75
CA MET A 1 21.27 2.25 10.74
C MET A 1 20.21 3.34 10.58
N LEU A 2 20.50 4.56 11.06
CA LEU A 2 19.57 5.69 11.24
C LEU A 2 19.35 6.47 9.94
N LYS A 3 18.11 6.64 9.47
CA LYS A 3 17.86 7.27 8.19
C LYS A 3 16.63 8.19 8.19
N ARG A 4 16.89 9.51 8.18
CA ARG A 4 15.94 10.61 7.98
C ARG A 4 15.69 10.77 6.48
N TYR A 5 14.43 10.74 6.05
CA TYR A 5 14.10 11.14 4.67
C TYR A 5 12.90 12.05 4.64
N GLY A 6 13.06 13.22 4.01
CA GLY A 6 11.97 14.14 3.72
C GLY A 6 12.38 15.47 3.11
N LYS A 7 11.93 15.75 1.88
CA LYS A 7 11.65 17.11 1.41
C LYS A 7 10.38 17.16 0.54
N LYS A 8 9.89 18.39 0.41
CA LYS A 8 8.48 18.85 0.38
C LYS A 8 7.58 18.44 -0.79
N ASN A 9 8.05 17.75 -1.83
CA ASN A 9 7.22 17.53 -3.02
C ASN A 9 7.23 16.07 -3.49
N GLY A 10 6.15 15.35 -3.17
CA GLY A 10 5.72 14.18 -3.94
C GLY A 10 5.59 12.85 -3.21
N ALA A 11 6.31 12.63 -2.09
CA ALA A 11 6.34 11.34 -1.36
C ALA A 11 5.40 11.30 -0.13
N ILE A 12 4.99 10.09 0.27
CA ILE A 12 4.63 9.81 1.67
C ILE A 12 5.92 9.98 2.48
N LEU A 13 5.89 10.84 3.49
CA LEU A 13 7.03 11.00 4.38
C LEU A 13 7.02 9.87 5.39
N ALA A 14 8.14 9.17 5.58
CA ALA A 14 8.20 8.07 6.53
C ALA A 14 9.53 8.04 7.29
N PHE A 15 9.44 7.79 8.60
CA PHE A 15 10.55 7.61 9.52
C PHE A 15 10.57 6.16 9.99
N PHE A 16 11.75 5.56 10.05
CA PHE A 16 11.93 4.17 10.47
C PHE A 16 13.10 4.04 11.43
N CYS A 17 12.94 3.16 12.42
CA CYS A 17 13.98 2.80 13.38
C CYS A 17 13.89 1.30 13.60
N HIS A 18 14.99 0.55 13.48
CA HIS A 18 15.04 -0.90 13.66
C HIS A 18 16.37 -1.31 14.28
N HIS A 19 16.39 -2.42 15.02
CA HIS A 19 17.62 -2.97 15.59
C HIS A 19 18.38 -3.82 14.57
N ASN A 20 17.70 -4.80 13.97
CA ASN A 20 18.24 -5.66 12.91
C ASN A 20 17.11 -6.08 11.95
N ASN A 21 17.44 -6.89 10.93
CA ASN A 21 16.49 -7.28 9.88
C ASN A 21 15.34 -8.21 10.34
N ARG A 22 15.37 -8.69 11.59
CA ARG A 22 14.44 -9.73 12.09
C ARG A 22 13.78 -9.39 13.42
N SER A 23 14.17 -8.30 14.09
CA SER A 23 13.68 -7.96 15.42
C SER A 23 13.62 -6.47 15.66
N ALA A 24 12.56 -6.04 16.35
CA ALA A 24 12.22 -4.65 16.63
C ALA A 24 12.04 -3.80 15.35
N GLY A 25 11.46 -2.63 15.50
CA GLY A 25 11.04 -1.83 14.37
C GLY A 25 9.87 -0.93 14.71
N VAL A 26 10.07 0.38 14.59
CA VAL A 26 8.99 1.37 14.66
C VAL A 26 9.02 2.23 13.41
N SER A 27 7.84 2.69 13.00
CA SER A 27 7.71 3.58 11.84
C SER A 27 6.61 4.62 12.02
N ILE A 28 6.88 5.84 11.56
CA ILE A 28 5.90 6.93 11.50
C ILE A 28 5.73 7.33 10.03
N MET A 29 4.49 7.34 9.54
CA MET A 29 4.17 7.66 8.15
C MET A 29 3.18 8.83 8.08
N PHE A 30 3.49 9.84 7.27
CA PHE A 30 2.64 11.00 7.04
C PHE A 30 2.00 10.94 5.66
N LYS A 31 0.69 11.16 5.63
CA LYS A 31 -0.09 11.20 4.39
C LYS A 31 0.37 12.36 3.50
N LYS A 32 0.46 12.10 2.19
CA LYS A 32 0.72 13.13 1.18
C LYS A 32 -0.30 14.28 1.28
N GLY A 33 0.20 15.50 1.35
CA GLY A 33 -0.59 16.73 1.42
C GLY A 33 -1.09 17.08 2.82
N LEU A 34 -0.62 16.38 3.87
CA LEU A 34 -0.69 16.91 5.22
C LEU A 34 0.37 18.01 5.36
N ASP A 35 -0.01 19.16 5.89
CA ASP A 35 0.92 20.25 6.15
C ASP A 35 1.54 20.09 7.54
N PHE A 36 2.86 20.05 7.59
CA PHE A 36 3.64 19.91 8.81
C PHE A 36 5.09 20.33 8.58
N THR A 37 5.78 20.71 9.65
CA THR A 37 7.21 21.05 9.64
C THR A 37 7.95 20.25 10.70
N ILE A 38 9.03 19.57 10.33
CA ILE A 38 9.85 18.79 11.28
C ILE A 38 11.08 19.61 11.64
N HIS A 39 11.28 19.81 12.93
CA HIS A 39 12.39 20.58 13.48
C HIS A 39 13.57 19.67 13.83
N ASP A 40 13.29 18.58 14.54
CA ASP A 40 14.30 17.59 14.94
C ASP A 40 13.70 16.18 15.08
N THR A 41 14.58 15.17 15.05
CA THR A 41 14.21 13.75 15.19
C THR A 41 15.26 13.00 15.99
N LYS A 42 14.82 12.23 16.99
CA LYS A 42 15.65 11.29 17.75
C LYS A 42 15.13 9.87 17.55
N PHE A 43 16.06 8.93 17.48
CA PHE A 43 15.72 7.52 17.33
C PHE A 43 16.54 6.69 18.30
N ASP A 44 15.96 5.60 18.74
CA ASP A 44 16.63 4.60 19.54
C ASP A 44 17.64 3.79 18.71
N GLN A 45 18.71 3.31 19.35
CA GLN A 45 19.66 2.40 18.71
C GLN A 45 19.11 0.97 18.60
N ASN A 46 18.18 0.59 19.48
CA ASN A 46 17.57 -0.74 19.54
C ASN A 46 16.22 -0.82 18.81
N GLY A 47 15.86 0.15 17.98
CA GLY A 47 14.64 0.06 17.19
C GLY A 47 13.34 0.23 17.99
N ARG A 48 13.39 0.79 19.21
CA ARG A 48 12.26 0.82 20.14
C ARG A 48 11.44 2.09 20.10
N TYR A 49 11.99 3.22 19.70
CA TYR A 49 11.20 4.43 19.59
C TYR A 49 11.72 5.40 18.52
N ILE A 50 10.83 6.29 18.08
CA ILE A 50 11.12 7.49 17.31
C ILE A 50 10.46 8.66 18.05
N VAL A 51 11.23 9.71 18.33
CA VAL A 51 10.72 10.99 18.83
C VAL A 51 10.92 12.04 17.74
N ILE A 52 9.86 12.76 17.40
CA ILE A 52 9.85 13.82 16.40
C ILE A 52 9.36 15.11 17.05
N ASP A 53 10.15 16.17 16.93
CA ASP A 53 9.71 17.53 17.20
C ASP A 53 9.12 18.13 15.93
N ILE A 54 7.81 18.38 15.94
CA ILE A 54 7.02 18.66 14.73
C ILE A 54 6.02 19.79 14.98
N THR A 55 5.85 20.67 14.00
CA THR A 55 4.72 21.59 13.93
C THR A 55 3.62 21.00 13.05
N LEU A 56 2.44 20.83 13.63
CA LEU A 56 1.19 20.40 12.98
C LEU A 56 0.11 21.43 13.33
N PHE A 57 -0.68 21.88 12.34
CA PHE A 57 -1.73 22.91 12.55
C PHE A 57 -1.22 24.19 13.24
N GLU A 58 -0.02 24.66 12.86
CA GLU A 58 0.66 25.82 13.47
C GLU A 58 1.07 25.63 14.95
N GLN A 59 0.81 24.47 15.53
CA GLN A 59 1.19 24.11 16.89
C GLN A 59 2.41 23.18 16.88
N ARG A 60 3.45 23.53 17.65
CA ARG A 60 4.63 22.67 17.83
C ARG A 60 4.38 21.64 18.92
N LEU A 61 4.63 20.38 18.63
CA LEU A 61 4.38 19.25 19.53
C LEU A 61 5.46 18.18 19.42
N THR A 62 5.60 17.39 20.48
CA THR A 62 6.48 16.21 20.50
C THR A 62 5.66 14.96 20.18
N LEU A 63 5.99 14.30 19.08
CA LEU A 63 5.40 13.03 18.66
C LEU A 63 6.34 11.87 19.00
N VAL A 64 5.86 10.88 19.75
CA VAL A 64 6.61 9.66 20.08
C VAL A 64 5.86 8.45 19.56
N CYS A 65 6.55 7.61 18.78
CA CYS A 65 6.09 6.27 18.45
C CYS A 65 7.04 5.26 19.09
N LEU A 66 6.51 4.31 19.86
CA LEU A 66 7.32 3.35 20.61
C LEU A 66 6.85 1.90 20.47
N TYR A 67 7.78 0.99 20.75
CA TYR A 67 7.60 -0.45 20.85
C TYR A 67 8.36 -0.95 22.10
N GLY A 68 7.62 -1.16 23.19
CA GLY A 68 8.15 -1.56 24.49
C GLY A 68 8.81 -2.94 24.47
N TYR A 69 9.61 -3.23 25.50
CA TYR A 69 10.18 -4.55 25.69
C TYR A 69 9.15 -5.53 26.29
N ASN A 70 9.25 -6.80 25.92
CA ASN A 70 8.45 -7.86 26.55
C ASN A 70 8.90 -8.13 28.00
N THR A 71 10.13 -7.76 28.34
CA THR A 71 10.71 -7.83 29.69
C THR A 71 10.52 -6.51 30.43
N ASP A 72 10.63 -6.55 31.76
CA ASP A 72 10.46 -5.37 32.62
C ASP A 72 11.70 -4.47 32.56
N GLU A 73 11.73 -3.56 31.58
CA GLU A 73 12.85 -2.67 31.25
C GLU A 73 12.45 -1.19 31.42
N PRO A 74 12.37 -0.67 32.66
CA PRO A 74 11.91 0.69 32.93
C PRO A 74 12.81 1.79 32.32
N LEU A 75 14.10 1.49 32.10
CA LEU A 75 15.09 2.44 31.55
C LEU A 75 14.73 2.95 30.15
N LEU A 76 13.96 2.18 29.37
CA LEU A 76 13.43 2.63 28.08
C LEU A 76 12.60 3.92 28.24
N PHE A 77 11.74 3.95 29.25
CA PHE A 77 10.80 5.03 29.48
C PHE A 77 11.49 6.26 30.09
N ASP A 78 12.54 6.07 30.89
CA ASP A 78 13.42 7.15 31.34
C ASP A 78 14.10 7.88 30.17
N ASP A 79 14.63 7.12 29.20
CA ASP A 79 15.29 7.70 28.04
C ASP A 79 14.29 8.45 27.14
N ILE A 80 13.07 7.92 26.98
CA ILE A 80 11.97 8.61 26.27
C ILE A 80 11.62 9.92 26.99
N LEU A 81 11.43 9.91 28.32
CA LEU A 81 11.14 11.10 29.09
C LEU A 81 12.25 12.16 28.95
N TYR A 82 13.51 11.75 29.01
CA TYR A 82 14.65 12.63 28.77
C TYR A 82 14.63 13.24 27.35
N LYS A 83 14.29 12.45 26.32
CA LYS A 83 14.16 12.97 24.94
C LYS A 83 13.01 13.97 24.81
N ILE A 84 11.88 13.72 25.46
CA ILE A 84 10.72 14.64 25.48
C ILE A 84 11.11 15.94 26.17
N ALA A 85 11.69 15.87 27.38
CA ALA A 85 12.09 17.03 28.16
C ALA A 85 13.08 17.94 27.43
N PHE A 86 13.99 17.35 26.63
CA PHE A 86 14.94 18.11 25.81
C PHE A 86 14.26 19.07 24.82
N TYR A 87 13.09 18.69 24.26
CA TYR A 87 12.38 19.56 23.31
C TYR A 87 11.58 20.66 23.99
N ALA A 88 11.24 20.49 25.29
CA ALA A 88 10.48 21.45 26.09
C ALA A 88 9.15 21.91 25.44
N ASN A 89 8.56 21.09 24.57
CA ASN A 89 7.23 21.32 24.03
C ASN A 89 6.17 20.99 25.08
N THR A 90 5.12 21.79 25.17
CA THR A 90 3.97 21.55 26.06
C THR A 90 2.98 20.55 25.49
N SER A 91 2.87 20.48 24.16
CA SER A 91 1.95 19.58 23.46
C SER A 91 2.66 18.27 23.14
N ILE A 92 2.13 17.15 23.62
CA ILE A 92 2.82 15.86 23.59
C ILE A 92 1.85 14.75 23.17
N LEU A 93 2.27 13.91 22.22
CA LEU A 93 1.51 12.77 21.71
C LEU A 93 2.41 11.53 21.68
N LEU A 94 2.15 10.57 22.57
CA LEU A 94 2.82 9.26 22.59
C LEU A 94 1.85 8.19 22.07
N CYS A 95 2.36 7.26 21.29
CA CYS A 95 1.60 6.11 20.84
C CYS A 95 2.49 4.91 20.55
N GLY A 96 1.87 3.72 20.51
CA GLY A 96 2.56 2.49 20.11
C GLY A 96 2.08 1.28 20.90
N ASP A 97 2.85 0.21 20.75
CA ASP A 97 2.73 -0.99 21.59
C ASP A 97 3.67 -0.83 22.79
N TRP A 98 3.11 -0.61 23.97
CA TRP A 98 3.88 -0.37 25.17
C TRP A 98 4.43 -1.66 25.78
N ASN A 99 3.89 -2.83 25.41
CA ASN A 99 4.11 -4.11 26.10
C ASN A 99 3.87 -4.06 27.63
N VAL A 100 3.15 -3.04 28.10
CA VAL A 100 2.84 -2.82 29.51
C VAL A 100 1.36 -2.46 29.63
N VAL A 101 0.64 -3.26 30.41
CA VAL A 101 -0.77 -3.03 30.73
C VAL A 101 -0.88 -1.99 31.84
N GLN A 102 -1.76 -1.00 31.69
CA GLN A 102 -2.08 0.00 32.71
C GLN A 102 -2.97 -0.59 33.82
N ASP A 103 -4.21 -0.99 33.51
CA ASP A 103 -5.12 -1.60 34.49
C ASP A 103 -5.21 -3.12 34.32
N CYS A 104 -4.57 -3.90 35.18
CA CYS A 104 -4.59 -5.36 35.05
C CYS A 104 -6.01 -5.99 35.11
N ASN A 105 -6.98 -5.36 35.75
CA ASN A 105 -8.34 -5.89 35.90
C ASN A 105 -9.17 -5.65 34.63
N LEU A 106 -9.09 -4.44 34.07
CA LEU A 106 -9.87 -4.04 32.90
C LEU A 106 -9.18 -4.40 31.58
N ASP A 107 -7.86 -4.31 31.54
CA ASP A 107 -7.05 -4.44 30.32
C ASP A 107 -6.46 -5.85 30.13
N THR A 108 -6.81 -6.84 30.95
CA THR A 108 -6.39 -8.23 30.72
C THR A 108 -7.52 -9.25 30.77
N TYR A 109 -7.31 -10.37 30.09
CA TYR A 109 -8.07 -11.61 30.25
C TYR A 109 -7.13 -12.81 30.29
N ASN A 110 -7.32 -13.70 31.28
CA ASN A 110 -6.57 -14.94 31.46
C ASN A 110 -5.04 -14.73 31.61
N ILE A 111 -4.67 -13.65 32.32
CA ILE A 111 -3.29 -13.35 32.69
C ILE A 111 -3.19 -13.35 34.20
N LEU A 112 -2.48 -14.34 34.74
CA LEU A 112 -2.40 -14.57 36.19
C LEU A 112 -1.40 -13.65 36.89
N HIS A 113 -0.31 -13.26 36.22
CA HIS A 113 0.76 -12.48 36.81
C HIS A 113 0.76 -11.06 36.26
N LYS A 114 0.89 -10.07 37.17
CA LYS A 114 1.16 -8.68 36.80
C LYS A 114 2.54 -8.58 36.15
N ARG A 115 2.57 -8.53 34.82
CA ARG A 115 3.81 -8.36 34.05
C ARG A 115 4.28 -6.90 34.14
N ASN A 116 5.59 -6.74 34.02
CA ASN A 116 6.31 -5.47 33.87
C ASN A 116 5.92 -4.38 34.92
N PRO A 117 5.95 -4.69 36.23
CA PRO A 117 5.54 -3.74 37.27
C PRO A 117 6.40 -2.47 37.33
N LYS A 118 7.72 -2.57 37.20
CA LYS A 118 8.61 -1.38 37.27
C LYS A 118 8.42 -0.46 36.08
N SER A 119 8.24 -1.07 34.90
CA SER A 119 7.90 -0.34 33.68
C SER A 119 6.56 0.36 33.81
N ARG A 120 5.55 -0.29 34.43
CA ARG A 120 4.25 0.35 34.70
C ARG A 120 4.41 1.56 35.61
N GLU A 121 5.09 1.42 36.75
CA GLU A 121 5.35 2.52 37.69
C GLU A 121 6.02 3.71 36.98
N LYS A 122 6.99 3.44 36.08
CA LYS A 122 7.65 4.49 35.31
C LYS A 122 6.71 5.16 34.29
N ILE A 123 5.80 4.41 33.66
CA ILE A 123 4.80 5.00 32.75
C ILE A 123 3.79 5.84 33.54
N GLU A 124 3.34 5.39 34.71
CA GLU A 124 2.48 6.15 35.62
C GLU A 124 3.16 7.46 36.06
N GLU A 125 4.45 7.41 36.41
CA GLU A 125 5.26 8.61 36.70
C GLU A 125 5.28 9.59 35.50
N ILE A 126 5.44 9.10 34.28
CA ILE A 126 5.42 9.93 33.06
C ILE A 126 4.04 10.53 32.83
N ILE A 127 2.97 9.75 33.03
CA ILE A 127 1.58 10.20 32.90
C ILE A 127 1.32 11.35 33.88
N GLU A 128 1.72 11.19 35.14
CA GLU A 128 1.54 12.22 36.17
C GLU A 128 2.38 13.46 35.89
N LYS A 129 3.67 13.30 35.58
CA LYS A 129 4.59 14.43 35.34
C LYS A 129 4.24 15.29 34.13
N LEU A 130 3.69 14.66 33.09
CA LEU A 130 3.35 15.32 31.84
C LEU A 130 1.83 15.57 31.69
N GLU A 131 1.05 15.28 32.73
CA GLU A 131 -0.41 15.43 32.77
C GLU A 131 -1.10 14.79 31.55
N LEU A 132 -0.69 13.57 31.21
CA LEU A 132 -1.16 12.86 30.02
C LEU A 132 -2.49 12.16 30.27
N LEU A 133 -3.32 12.13 29.24
CA LEU A 133 -4.58 11.41 29.19
C LEU A 133 -4.49 10.25 28.20
N ASP A 134 -5.07 9.10 28.54
CA ASP A 134 -5.36 8.03 27.59
C ASP A 134 -6.73 8.29 26.94
N PRO A 135 -6.79 8.74 25.67
CA PRO A 135 -8.06 9.14 25.08
C PRO A 135 -9.09 8.02 25.04
N TRP A 136 -8.64 6.77 24.82
CA TRP A 136 -9.54 5.63 24.74
C TRP A 136 -10.11 5.28 26.10
N ARG A 137 -9.26 5.17 27.14
CA ARG A 137 -9.72 4.84 28.49
C ARG A 137 -10.60 5.94 29.09
N THR A 138 -10.31 7.22 28.80
CA THR A 138 -11.17 8.33 29.24
C THR A 138 -12.57 8.28 28.64
N CYS A 139 -12.71 7.93 27.35
CA CYS A 139 -14.03 7.71 26.74
C CYS A 139 -14.71 6.41 27.17
N HIS A 140 -13.93 5.41 27.60
CA HIS A 140 -14.41 4.07 27.92
C HIS A 140 -13.90 3.60 29.29
N PRO A 141 -14.32 4.21 30.42
CA PRO A 141 -13.70 3.97 31.72
C PRO A 141 -13.79 2.53 32.19
N THR A 142 -14.89 1.84 31.89
CA THR A 142 -15.17 0.48 32.37
C THR A 142 -15.13 -0.59 31.29
N ASP A 143 -15.03 -0.20 30.01
CA ASP A 143 -15.14 -1.17 28.92
C ASP A 143 -13.91 -2.07 28.87
N ARG A 144 -14.15 -3.35 28.60
CA ARG A 144 -13.11 -4.36 28.38
C ARG A 144 -12.92 -4.57 26.89
N LYS A 145 -11.91 -3.92 26.31
CA LYS A 145 -11.52 -4.08 24.91
C LYS A 145 -9.99 -4.20 24.83
N PHE A 146 -9.53 -5.20 24.11
CA PHE A 146 -8.12 -5.58 24.06
C PHE A 146 -7.52 -5.26 22.70
N THR A 147 -6.20 -5.08 22.67
CA THR A 147 -5.45 -4.84 21.44
C THR A 147 -4.68 -6.08 21.03
N TRP A 148 -4.02 -6.76 21.96
CA TRP A 148 -3.30 -8.01 21.71
C TRP A 148 -4.11 -9.26 22.06
N ARG A 149 -3.97 -10.33 21.27
CA ARG A 149 -4.66 -11.61 21.48
C ARG A 149 -3.78 -12.81 21.17
N GLN A 150 -3.75 -13.78 22.09
CA GLN A 150 -3.19 -15.11 21.86
C GLN A 150 -4.32 -16.13 21.66
N PRO A 151 -4.25 -16.99 20.61
CA PRO A 151 -5.33 -17.94 20.35
C PRO A 151 -5.42 -19.09 21.35
N SER A 152 -4.28 -19.66 21.75
CA SER A 152 -4.23 -20.85 22.61
C SER A 152 -3.06 -20.78 23.60
N PRO A 153 -3.30 -20.92 24.92
CA PRO A 153 -4.59 -20.64 25.58
C PRO A 153 -5.09 -19.22 25.24
N ILE A 154 -6.40 -19.00 25.30
CA ILE A 154 -6.98 -17.69 24.98
C ILE A 154 -6.51 -16.68 26.03
N LYS A 155 -5.71 -15.70 25.60
CA LYS A 155 -5.26 -14.57 26.41
C LYS A 155 -5.46 -13.29 25.65
N GLN A 156 -5.79 -12.22 26.37
CA GLN A 156 -6.00 -10.91 25.75
C GLN A 156 -5.44 -9.81 26.63
N SER A 157 -4.91 -8.76 26.02
CA SER A 157 -4.40 -7.58 26.72
C SER A 157 -4.59 -6.30 25.93
N ARG A 158 -4.79 -5.19 26.61
CA ARG A 158 -4.62 -3.86 26.01
C ARG A 158 -3.19 -3.40 26.27
N LEU A 159 -2.34 -3.58 25.25
CA LEU A 159 -0.90 -3.22 25.28
C LEU A 159 -0.63 -1.96 24.46
N ASP A 160 -1.49 -1.67 23.50
CA ASP A 160 -1.40 -0.53 22.63
C ASP A 160 -2.27 0.58 23.20
N TYR A 161 -1.75 1.82 23.25
CA TYR A 161 -2.53 3.00 23.65
C TYR A 161 -1.84 4.30 23.21
N PHE A 162 -2.65 5.35 23.15
CA PHE A 162 -2.19 6.73 23.01
C PHE A 162 -2.15 7.37 24.39
N LEU A 163 -1.15 8.21 24.64
CA LEU A 163 -1.12 9.15 25.75
C LEU A 163 -0.91 10.54 25.17
N VAL A 164 -1.78 11.49 25.52
CA VAL A 164 -1.78 12.83 24.93
C VAL A 164 -2.01 13.89 26.00
N THR A 165 -1.48 15.08 25.79
CA THR A 165 -1.78 16.24 26.64
C THR A 165 -3.21 16.74 26.44
N GLU A 166 -3.73 17.48 27.43
CA GLU A 166 -5.13 17.94 27.45
C GLU A 166 -5.51 18.77 26.21
N ASP A 167 -4.60 19.59 25.71
CA ASP A 167 -4.80 20.40 24.50
C ASP A 167 -5.08 19.54 23.26
N ILE A 168 -4.33 18.45 23.05
CA ILE A 168 -4.56 17.50 21.95
C ILE A 168 -5.85 16.71 22.19
N TYR A 169 -6.08 16.29 23.44
CA TYR A 169 -7.31 15.57 23.81
C TYR A 169 -8.57 16.42 23.53
N SER A 170 -8.53 17.72 23.83
CA SER A 170 -9.65 18.65 23.59
C SER A 170 -10.04 18.77 22.11
N LEU A 171 -9.10 18.51 21.19
CA LEU A 171 -9.31 18.52 19.74
C LEU A 171 -9.83 17.18 19.20
N MET A 172 -9.95 16.16 20.04
CA MET A 172 -10.41 14.83 19.67
C MET A 172 -11.82 14.87 19.08
N LYS A 173 -12.01 14.11 17.99
CA LYS A 173 -13.31 13.83 17.38
C LYS A 173 -13.79 12.43 17.68
N ASN A 174 -12.88 11.45 17.69
CA ASN A 174 -13.21 10.06 17.98
C ASN A 174 -11.93 9.26 18.32
N THR A 175 -12.09 8.20 19.12
CA THR A 175 -11.10 7.17 19.38
C THR A 175 -11.74 5.79 19.26
N LYS A 176 -11.07 4.84 18.60
CA LYS A 176 -11.58 3.47 18.48
C LYS A 176 -10.47 2.44 18.31
N ILE A 177 -10.71 1.24 18.82
CA ILE A 177 -9.88 0.05 18.59
C ILE A 177 -10.50 -0.73 17.42
N ILE A 178 -9.73 -0.90 16.33
CA ILE A 178 -10.13 -1.60 15.11
C ILE A 178 -9.46 -2.99 15.06
N PRO A 179 -10.23 -4.07 14.81
CA PRO A 179 -9.69 -5.42 14.64
C PRO A 179 -8.53 -5.50 13.64
N GLY A 180 -7.42 -6.12 14.04
CA GLY A 180 -6.36 -6.53 13.14
C GLY A 180 -6.73 -7.80 12.39
N TYR A 181 -6.53 -7.83 11.07
CA TYR A 181 -6.82 -9.00 10.23
C TYR A 181 -5.56 -9.79 9.80
N LYS A 182 -4.39 -9.13 9.78
CA LYS A 182 -3.07 -9.73 9.45
C LYS A 182 -2.10 -9.81 10.65
N THR A 183 -2.57 -9.45 11.84
CA THR A 183 -1.76 -9.36 13.06
C THR A 183 -2.61 -9.78 14.26
N ASP A 184 -1.94 -10.25 15.30
CA ASP A 184 -2.45 -10.50 16.64
C ASP A 184 -2.79 -9.22 17.42
N HIS A 185 -2.39 -8.05 16.92
CA HIS A 185 -2.74 -6.73 17.46
C HIS A 185 -3.90 -6.07 16.69
N SER A 186 -4.78 -5.38 17.42
CA SER A 186 -5.76 -4.44 16.89
C SER A 186 -5.15 -3.04 16.81
N ALA A 187 -5.51 -2.28 15.78
CA ALA A 187 -5.05 -0.92 15.62
C ALA A 187 -5.87 0.06 16.47
N ILE A 188 -5.23 1.08 17.02
CA ILE A 188 -5.94 2.18 17.68
C ILE A 188 -5.98 3.37 16.74
N VAL A 189 -7.18 3.92 16.55
CA VAL A 189 -7.40 5.10 15.71
C VAL A 189 -7.84 6.24 16.61
N PHE A 190 -6.93 7.17 16.83
CA PHE A 190 -7.18 8.45 17.48
C PHE A 190 -7.32 9.53 16.40
N THR A 191 -8.48 10.19 16.35
CA THR A 191 -8.78 11.25 15.37
C THR A 191 -8.99 12.56 16.10
N PHE A 192 -8.20 13.57 15.77
CA PHE A 192 -8.34 14.94 16.27
C PHE A 192 -8.24 15.92 15.08
N SER A 193 -8.87 17.09 15.21
CA SER A 193 -8.82 18.12 14.15
C SER A 193 -9.01 19.51 14.71
N ALA A 194 -8.08 20.41 14.36
CA ALA A 194 -8.21 21.86 14.57
C ALA A 194 -9.01 22.56 13.46
N SER A 195 -9.26 21.91 12.31
CA SER A 195 -9.92 22.51 11.15
C SER A 195 -11.33 21.95 10.92
N LEU A 196 -12.24 22.83 10.49
CA LEU A 196 -13.60 22.52 10.00
C LEU A 196 -13.65 22.30 8.47
N ALA A 197 -12.53 22.44 7.76
CA ALA A 197 -12.52 22.43 6.30
C ALA A 197 -12.80 21.01 5.73
N LYS A 198 -13.90 20.87 4.98
CA LYS A 198 -14.21 19.65 4.22
C LYS A 198 -13.51 19.69 2.87
N ARG A 199 -12.68 18.67 2.60
CA ARG A 199 -12.04 18.50 1.29
C ARG A 199 -13.09 18.18 0.22
N GLY A 200 -13.05 18.89 -0.92
CA GLY A 200 -13.92 18.64 -2.07
C GLY A 200 -13.64 17.32 -2.80
N LYS A 201 -14.56 16.90 -3.66
CA LYS A 201 -14.56 15.58 -4.34
C LYS A 201 -13.39 15.35 -5.31
N GLY A 202 -12.64 16.39 -5.70
CA GLY A 202 -11.54 16.31 -6.66
C GLY A 202 -12.00 15.97 -8.09
N TYR A 203 -11.05 15.76 -9.01
CA TYR A 203 -11.34 15.34 -10.38
C TYR A 203 -11.49 13.82 -10.48
N TRP A 204 -12.53 13.37 -11.19
CA TRP A 204 -12.74 11.95 -11.46
C TRP A 204 -11.69 11.41 -12.44
N LYS A 205 -11.17 10.21 -12.14
CA LYS A 205 -10.24 9.45 -12.98
C LYS A 205 -10.83 8.08 -13.26
N PHE A 206 -10.73 7.62 -14.50
CA PHE A 206 -11.25 6.32 -14.90
C PHE A 206 -10.45 5.18 -14.26
N ASN A 207 -11.15 4.20 -13.67
CA ASN A 207 -10.55 2.97 -13.18
C ASN A 207 -10.38 1.97 -14.33
N SER A 208 -9.15 1.77 -14.79
CA SER A 208 -8.85 0.84 -15.89
C SER A 208 -9.18 -0.62 -15.59
N GLN A 209 -9.38 -0.99 -14.31
CA GLN A 209 -9.79 -2.35 -13.95
C GLN A 209 -11.20 -2.70 -14.44
N LEU A 210 -12.08 -1.70 -14.66
CA LEU A 210 -13.45 -1.93 -15.16
C LEU A 210 -13.46 -2.61 -16.52
N VAL A 211 -12.42 -2.45 -17.34
CA VAL A 211 -12.30 -3.11 -18.66
C VAL A 211 -12.20 -4.64 -18.55
N ARG A 212 -11.90 -5.17 -17.35
CA ARG A 212 -11.89 -6.61 -17.08
C ARG A 212 -13.22 -7.14 -16.54
N ASP A 213 -14.15 -6.25 -16.19
CA ASP A 213 -15.48 -6.62 -15.71
C ASP A 213 -16.39 -6.90 -16.92
N VAL A 214 -16.84 -8.15 -17.04
CA VAL A 214 -17.68 -8.61 -18.16
C VAL A 214 -18.97 -7.81 -18.24
N GLU A 215 -19.58 -7.50 -17.10
CA GLU A 215 -20.85 -6.76 -17.04
C GLU A 215 -20.65 -5.32 -17.52
N TYR A 216 -19.55 -4.67 -17.10
CA TYR A 216 -19.19 -3.35 -17.59
C TYR A 216 -18.95 -3.34 -19.10
N VAL A 217 -18.19 -4.32 -19.61
CA VAL A 217 -17.88 -4.43 -21.05
C VAL A 217 -19.15 -4.61 -21.86
N GLU A 218 -20.09 -5.44 -21.42
CA GLU A 218 -21.38 -5.61 -22.10
C GLU A 218 -22.21 -4.33 -22.05
N LYS A 219 -22.28 -3.62 -20.91
CA LYS A 219 -22.96 -2.32 -20.82
C LYS A 219 -22.37 -1.27 -21.78
N ILE A 220 -21.04 -1.23 -21.94
CA ILE A 220 -20.39 -0.32 -22.90
C ILE A 220 -20.71 -0.72 -24.35
N LYS A 221 -20.64 -2.02 -24.69
CA LYS A 221 -21.00 -2.51 -26.03
C LYS A 221 -22.45 -2.16 -26.38
N THR A 222 -23.37 -2.37 -25.45
CA THR A 222 -24.78 -1.99 -25.62
C THR A 222 -24.93 -0.48 -25.81
N CYS A 223 -24.27 0.33 -24.98
CA CYS A 223 -24.27 1.80 -25.14
C CYS A 223 -23.77 2.26 -26.52
N ILE A 224 -22.72 1.61 -27.06
CA ILE A 224 -22.23 1.89 -28.42
C ILE A 224 -23.31 1.54 -29.46
N LYS A 225 -23.89 0.34 -29.39
CA LYS A 225 -24.94 -0.12 -30.31
C LYS A 225 -26.19 0.75 -30.29
N ASP A 226 -26.63 1.13 -29.09
CA ASP A 226 -27.80 2.00 -28.90
C ASP A 226 -27.54 3.39 -29.48
N THR A 227 -26.34 3.93 -29.27
CA THR A 227 -25.94 5.23 -29.83
C THR A 227 -25.85 5.18 -31.35
N ILE A 228 -25.31 4.10 -31.94
CA ILE A 228 -25.33 3.92 -33.40
C ILE A 228 -26.77 3.89 -33.92
N SER A 229 -27.65 3.13 -33.26
CA SER A 229 -29.06 3.02 -33.65
C SER A 229 -29.80 4.36 -33.62
N GLU A 230 -29.51 5.22 -32.64
CA GLU A 230 -30.14 6.54 -32.49
C GLU A 230 -29.80 7.50 -33.65
N TYR A 231 -28.59 7.40 -34.20
CA TYR A 231 -28.11 8.27 -35.28
C TYR A 231 -28.02 7.56 -36.64
N TYR A 232 -28.61 6.37 -36.76
CA TYR A 232 -28.58 5.58 -37.99
C TYR A 232 -29.36 6.26 -39.13
N LEU A 233 -28.77 6.27 -40.34
CA LEU A 233 -29.42 6.75 -41.56
C LEU A 233 -29.59 5.65 -42.60
N SER A 234 -28.52 4.95 -42.99
CA SER A 234 -28.55 3.83 -43.95
C SER A 234 -27.28 2.97 -43.87
N GLY A 235 -27.36 1.68 -44.23
CA GLY A 235 -26.20 0.75 -44.23
C GLY A 235 -26.53 -0.60 -43.59
N ASP A 236 -25.53 -1.44 -43.41
CA ASP A 236 -25.69 -2.71 -42.68
C ASP A 236 -25.46 -2.51 -41.18
N ILE A 237 -26.52 -2.62 -40.39
CA ILE A 237 -26.47 -2.51 -38.92
C ILE A 237 -25.59 -3.62 -38.29
N GLN A 238 -25.41 -4.76 -38.96
CA GLN A 238 -24.56 -5.84 -38.47
C GLN A 238 -23.06 -5.53 -38.66
N ASN A 239 -22.72 -4.63 -39.59
CA ASN A 239 -21.35 -4.16 -39.82
C ASN A 239 -21.23 -2.67 -39.45
N CYS A 240 -20.93 -2.41 -38.17
CA CYS A 240 -20.85 -1.06 -37.61
C CYS A 240 -19.81 -0.12 -38.26
N LEU A 241 -19.00 -0.60 -39.20
CA LEU A 241 -18.01 0.19 -39.93
C LEU A 241 -18.57 0.80 -41.23
N ASP A 242 -19.70 0.28 -41.76
CA ASP A 242 -20.28 0.68 -43.05
C ASP A 242 -21.67 1.33 -42.89
N VAL A 243 -21.83 2.12 -41.82
CA VAL A 243 -23.09 2.80 -41.48
C VAL A 243 -23.00 4.29 -41.80
N LYS A 244 -23.98 4.82 -42.55
CA LYS A 244 -24.19 6.27 -42.67
C LYS A 244 -24.99 6.76 -41.47
N LEU A 245 -24.49 7.81 -40.85
CA LEU A 245 -25.11 8.47 -39.70
C LEU A 245 -25.81 9.77 -40.11
N THR A 246 -26.80 10.18 -39.31
CA THR A 246 -27.53 11.45 -39.49
C THR A 246 -26.68 12.68 -39.17
N CYS A 247 -25.61 12.50 -38.40
CA CYS A 247 -24.65 13.54 -38.04
C CYS A 247 -23.26 13.21 -38.59
N ASN A 248 -22.37 14.20 -38.62
CA ASN A 248 -20.97 13.98 -39.01
C ASN A 248 -20.23 13.15 -37.95
N ASP A 249 -19.19 12.43 -38.38
CA ASP A 249 -18.44 11.48 -37.55
C ASP A 249 -17.82 12.14 -36.31
N GLN A 250 -17.40 13.40 -36.41
CA GLN A 250 -16.79 14.11 -35.30
C GLN A 250 -17.79 14.42 -34.18
N LEU A 251 -18.99 14.90 -34.55
CA LEU A 251 -20.07 15.15 -33.60
C LEU A 251 -20.55 13.83 -32.97
N PHE A 252 -20.71 12.78 -33.78
CA PHE A 252 -21.04 11.45 -33.28
C PHE A 252 -20.01 10.95 -32.25
N PHE A 253 -18.71 11.11 -32.54
CA PHE A 253 -17.65 10.69 -31.65
C PHE A 253 -17.65 11.45 -30.31
N GLU A 254 -17.93 12.76 -30.31
CA GLU A 254 -18.07 13.54 -29.07
C GLU A 254 -19.27 13.07 -28.23
N ILE A 255 -20.42 12.81 -28.87
CA ILE A 255 -21.62 12.30 -28.22
C ILE A 255 -21.36 10.91 -27.62
N LEU A 256 -20.72 10.02 -28.39
CA LEU A 256 -20.38 8.67 -27.94
C LEU A 256 -19.43 8.71 -26.74
N LYS A 257 -18.38 9.53 -26.80
CA LYS A 257 -17.46 9.74 -25.65
C LYS A 257 -18.19 10.24 -24.42
N MET A 258 -19.11 11.19 -24.57
CA MET A 258 -19.91 11.72 -23.46
C MET A 258 -20.76 10.62 -22.83
N LYS A 259 -21.51 9.84 -23.63
CA LYS A 259 -22.36 8.75 -23.13
C LYS A 259 -21.54 7.66 -22.43
N ILE A 260 -20.45 7.21 -23.04
CA ILE A 260 -19.52 6.26 -22.44
C ILE A 260 -18.98 6.79 -21.12
N ARG A 261 -18.57 8.07 -21.06
CA ARG A 261 -18.06 8.69 -19.84
C ARG A 261 -19.11 8.71 -18.74
N THR A 262 -20.34 9.13 -19.03
CA THR A 262 -21.44 9.16 -18.05
C THR A 262 -21.73 7.76 -17.52
N LEU A 263 -21.86 6.77 -18.40
CA LEU A 263 -22.07 5.37 -18.01
C LEU A 263 -20.91 4.83 -17.16
N SER A 264 -19.66 5.14 -17.54
CA SER A 264 -18.46 4.72 -16.81
C SER A 264 -18.39 5.32 -15.41
N ILE A 265 -18.74 6.60 -15.26
CA ILE A 265 -18.79 7.27 -13.96
C ILE A 265 -19.84 6.61 -13.07
N SER A 266 -21.07 6.45 -13.58
CA SER A 266 -22.18 5.85 -12.82
C SER A 266 -21.87 4.41 -12.41
N TYR A 267 -21.40 3.57 -13.33
CA TYR A 267 -21.01 2.19 -13.03
C TYR A 267 -19.88 2.13 -12.00
N SER A 268 -18.87 3.01 -12.13
CA SER A 268 -17.77 3.07 -11.18
C SER A 268 -18.23 3.50 -9.78
N ILE A 269 -19.16 4.44 -9.67
CA ILE A 269 -19.72 4.88 -8.38
C ILE A 269 -20.48 3.72 -7.73
N GLU A 270 -21.33 3.04 -8.50
CA GLU A 270 -22.12 1.91 -8.02
C GLU A 270 -21.23 0.77 -7.52
N LYS A 271 -20.27 0.33 -8.35
CA LYS A 271 -19.33 -0.74 -7.97
C LYS A 271 -18.53 -0.39 -6.72
N ASN A 272 -18.06 0.85 -6.63
CA ASN A 272 -17.35 1.34 -5.44
C ASN A 272 -18.25 1.38 -4.20
N ARG A 273 -19.55 1.65 -4.37
CA ARG A 273 -20.53 1.63 -3.27
C ARG A 273 -20.73 0.20 -2.78
N GLU A 274 -21.06 -0.73 -3.68
CA GLU A 274 -21.23 -2.16 -3.36
C GLU A 274 -19.98 -2.73 -2.66
N ASP A 275 -18.79 -2.45 -3.19
CA ASP A 275 -17.53 -2.90 -2.59
C ASP A 275 -17.31 -2.34 -1.19
N ARG A 276 -17.66 -1.06 -0.97
CA ARG A 276 -17.56 -0.41 0.35
C ARG A 276 -18.57 -0.97 1.33
N GLU A 277 -19.80 -1.21 0.89
CA GLU A 277 -20.86 -1.80 1.72
C GLU A 277 -20.50 -3.21 2.15
N HIS A 278 -20.01 -4.03 1.22
CA HIS A 278 -19.54 -5.38 1.52
C HIS A 278 -18.35 -5.36 2.49
N THR A 279 -17.36 -4.49 2.26
CA THR A 279 -16.19 -4.35 3.18
C THR A 279 -16.64 -3.87 4.56
N SER A 280 -17.52 -2.88 4.63
CA SER A 280 -18.06 -2.33 5.88
C SER A 280 -18.87 -3.37 6.66
N LYS A 281 -19.64 -4.21 5.96
CA LYS A 281 -20.35 -5.34 6.57
C LYS A 281 -19.37 -6.33 7.21
N LEU A 282 -18.33 -6.74 6.49
CA LEU A 282 -17.30 -7.63 7.02
C LEU A 282 -16.58 -7.04 8.23
N GLU A 283 -16.21 -5.76 8.18
CA GLU A 283 -15.57 -5.05 9.29
C GLU A 283 -16.47 -5.05 10.55
N LYS A 284 -17.77 -4.80 10.38
CA LYS A 284 -18.74 -4.84 11.48
C LYS A 284 -18.93 -6.24 12.05
N GLU A 285 -19.00 -7.26 11.22
CA GLU A 285 -19.10 -8.66 11.67
C GLU A 285 -17.86 -9.07 12.49
N VAL A 286 -16.66 -8.70 12.03
CA VAL A 286 -15.41 -8.94 12.77
C VAL A 286 -15.41 -8.20 14.11
N GLU A 287 -15.81 -6.92 14.12
CA GLU A 287 -15.89 -6.13 15.37
C GLU A 287 -16.90 -6.72 16.36
N GLN A 288 -18.07 -7.17 15.90
CA GLN A 288 -19.07 -7.83 16.73
C GLN A 288 -18.52 -9.12 17.35
N LEU A 289 -17.88 -9.97 16.55
CA LEU A 289 -17.26 -11.21 17.03
C LEU A 289 -16.11 -10.94 18.00
N GLU A 290 -15.29 -9.90 17.79
CA GLU A 290 -14.27 -9.49 18.75
C GLU A 290 -14.88 -8.99 20.07
N ASN A 291 -15.97 -8.23 20.03
CA ASN A 291 -16.64 -7.76 21.24
C ASN A 291 -17.24 -8.95 22.03
N ILE A 292 -17.82 -9.93 21.34
CA ILE A 292 -18.28 -11.19 21.98
C ILE A 292 -17.08 -11.90 22.62
N MET A 293 -15.97 -12.04 21.91
CA MET A 293 -14.75 -12.63 22.46
C MET A 293 -14.23 -11.87 23.68
N ASN A 294 -14.25 -10.54 23.70
CA ASN A 294 -13.74 -9.77 24.83
C ASN A 294 -14.60 -9.96 26.10
N MET A 295 -15.91 -10.18 25.93
CA MET A 295 -16.85 -10.39 27.04
C MET A 295 -16.89 -11.84 27.51
N SER A 296 -16.97 -12.79 26.57
CA SER A 296 -17.07 -14.22 26.83
C SER A 296 -16.25 -15.01 25.80
N PRO A 297 -14.94 -15.18 26.05
CA PRO A 297 -14.06 -15.94 25.16
C PRO A 297 -14.56 -17.37 24.91
N ASN A 298 -14.70 -17.73 23.64
CA ASN A 298 -15.20 -19.04 23.21
C ASN A 298 -14.45 -19.53 21.96
N VAL A 299 -14.00 -20.78 21.97
CA VAL A 299 -13.26 -21.41 20.87
C VAL A 299 -14.04 -21.42 19.55
N ASN A 300 -15.36 -21.61 19.59
CA ASN A 300 -16.21 -21.60 18.39
C ASN A 300 -16.32 -20.18 17.79
N VAL A 301 -16.47 -19.17 18.64
CA VAL A 301 -16.50 -17.76 18.23
C VAL A 301 -15.13 -17.36 17.66
N GLN A 302 -14.04 -17.83 18.27
CA GLN A 302 -12.68 -17.60 17.79
C GLN A 302 -12.44 -18.20 16.40
N ALA A 303 -12.89 -19.43 16.16
CA ALA A 303 -12.81 -20.06 14.83
C ALA A 303 -13.58 -19.26 13.78
N THR A 304 -14.78 -18.78 14.13
CA THR A 304 -15.63 -17.96 13.25
C THR A 304 -14.96 -16.60 12.97
N LEU A 305 -14.40 -15.95 13.99
CA LEU A 305 -13.67 -14.70 13.88
C LEU A 305 -12.45 -14.85 12.96
N TYR A 306 -11.70 -15.94 13.07
CA TYR A 306 -10.57 -16.23 12.19
C TYR A 306 -11.02 -16.34 10.73
N GLY A 307 -12.09 -17.10 10.46
CA GLY A 307 -12.66 -17.21 9.12
C GLY A 307 -13.06 -15.87 8.51
N LYS A 308 -13.69 -14.99 9.31
CA LYS A 308 -14.09 -13.64 8.88
C LYS A 308 -12.91 -12.69 8.67
N LYS A 309 -11.85 -12.78 9.48
CA LYS A 309 -10.62 -12.03 9.27
C LYS A 309 -9.93 -12.43 7.95
N LEU A 310 -9.90 -13.72 7.63
CA LEU A 310 -9.36 -14.23 6.37
C LEU A 310 -10.18 -13.77 5.16
N GLU A 311 -11.52 -13.74 5.26
CA GLU A 311 -12.39 -13.18 4.23
C GLU A 311 -12.07 -11.70 3.96
N LEU A 312 -11.88 -10.91 5.02
CA LEU A 312 -11.53 -9.49 4.93
C LEU A 312 -10.12 -9.27 4.35
N GLU A 313 -9.15 -10.14 4.69
CA GLU A 313 -7.80 -10.15 4.13
C GLU A 313 -7.85 -10.35 2.61
N ASN A 314 -8.49 -11.41 2.14
CA ASN A 314 -8.61 -11.74 0.71
C ASN A 314 -9.25 -10.59 -0.09
N LYS A 315 -10.26 -9.92 0.47
CA LYS A 315 -10.90 -8.76 -0.18
C LYS A 315 -9.97 -7.56 -0.31
N ARG A 316 -9.05 -7.35 0.64
CA ARG A 316 -8.12 -6.20 0.64
C ARG A 316 -6.88 -6.45 -0.22
N GLU A 317 -6.38 -7.68 -0.31
CA GLU A 317 -5.22 -8.03 -1.14
C GLU A 317 -5.43 -7.76 -2.64
N GLN A 318 -6.67 -7.90 -3.12
CA GLN A 318 -7.04 -7.57 -4.51
C GLN A 318 -6.74 -6.10 -4.92
N LYS A 319 -6.41 -5.20 -3.98
CA LYS A 319 -6.27 -3.75 -4.22
C LYS A 319 -4.84 -3.22 -4.38
N ILE A 320 -3.77 -3.99 -4.16
CA ILE A 320 -2.39 -3.46 -4.23
C ILE A 320 -1.80 -3.61 -5.64
N GLU A 321 -1.90 -2.54 -6.46
CA GLU A 321 -1.18 -2.24 -7.73
C GLU A 321 -0.72 -3.41 -8.65
N GLY A 322 -1.42 -4.56 -8.63
CA GLY A 322 -1.09 -5.71 -9.47
C GLY A 322 0.24 -6.41 -9.14
N ILE A 323 0.82 -6.13 -7.97
CA ILE A 323 1.99 -6.86 -7.43
C ILE A 323 1.52 -7.69 -6.25
N ASP A 324 1.71 -9.01 -6.36
CA ASP A 324 1.35 -9.96 -5.32
C ASP A 324 2.49 -10.01 -4.29
N PHE A 325 2.24 -9.65 -3.03
CA PHE A 325 3.27 -9.62 -1.98
C PHE A 325 3.29 -10.94 -1.19
N SER A 326 4.49 -11.45 -0.90
CA SER A 326 4.70 -12.63 -0.03
C SER A 326 5.77 -12.31 1.01
N LEU A 327 5.69 -12.97 2.18
CA LEU A 327 6.75 -12.94 3.20
C LEU A 327 8.02 -13.67 2.71
N ASP A 328 7.88 -14.57 1.75
CA ASP A 328 8.99 -15.17 1.02
C ASP A 328 9.27 -14.39 -0.27
N LEU A 329 10.47 -13.79 -0.35
CA LEU A 329 10.91 -13.02 -1.50
C LEU A 329 10.96 -13.86 -2.77
N GLN A 330 11.32 -15.14 -2.68
CA GLN A 330 11.42 -16.02 -3.84
C GLN A 330 10.03 -16.30 -4.42
N ALA A 331 9.08 -16.70 -3.57
CA ALA A 331 7.69 -16.87 -3.97
C ALA A 331 7.07 -15.59 -4.54
N MET A 332 7.33 -14.43 -3.92
CA MET A 332 6.88 -13.13 -4.44
C MET A 332 7.36 -12.92 -5.88
N LEU A 333 8.64 -13.17 -6.15
CA LEU A 333 9.24 -12.96 -7.46
C LEU A 333 8.65 -13.93 -8.49
N ASP A 334 8.53 -15.22 -8.15
CA ASP A 334 7.98 -16.22 -9.06
C ASP A 334 6.52 -15.97 -9.42
N ILE A 335 5.66 -15.60 -8.46
CA ILE A 335 4.25 -15.29 -8.71
C ILE A 335 4.13 -14.11 -9.70
N ASN A 336 4.85 -13.02 -9.43
CA ASN A 336 4.76 -11.80 -10.23
C ASN A 336 5.36 -11.95 -11.62
N PHE A 337 6.55 -12.57 -11.75
CA PHE A 337 7.19 -12.77 -13.05
C PHE A 337 6.43 -13.78 -13.92
N THR A 338 5.96 -14.89 -13.34
CA THR A 338 5.21 -15.93 -14.09
C THR A 338 3.93 -15.37 -14.70
N LYS A 339 3.20 -14.52 -13.96
CA LYS A 339 2.00 -13.83 -14.42
C LYS A 339 2.28 -12.96 -15.65
N LYS A 340 3.41 -12.24 -15.67
CA LYS A 340 3.80 -11.40 -16.81
C LYS A 340 4.35 -12.18 -17.99
N ILE A 341 5.05 -13.29 -17.76
CA ILE A 341 5.45 -14.21 -18.83
C ILE A 341 4.21 -14.72 -19.57
N LYS A 342 3.17 -15.16 -18.84
CA LYS A 342 1.91 -15.62 -19.45
C LYS A 342 1.22 -14.50 -20.25
N GLU A 343 1.14 -13.29 -19.70
CA GLU A 343 0.54 -12.13 -20.39
C GLU A 343 1.28 -11.82 -21.70
N MET A 344 2.61 -11.77 -21.68
CA MET A 344 3.42 -11.52 -22.88
C MET A 344 3.35 -12.67 -23.88
N SER A 345 3.34 -13.92 -23.42
CA SER A 345 3.21 -15.08 -24.31
C SER A 345 1.90 -15.03 -25.09
N SER A 346 0.79 -14.67 -24.44
CA SER A 346 -0.50 -14.46 -25.11
C SER A 346 -0.45 -13.36 -26.18
N ILE A 347 0.18 -12.22 -25.85
CA ILE A 347 0.37 -11.13 -26.81
C ILE A 347 1.19 -11.60 -28.01
N LEU A 348 2.36 -12.20 -27.79
CA LEU A 348 3.24 -12.62 -28.88
C LEU A 348 2.57 -13.67 -29.78
N LYS A 349 1.85 -14.65 -29.21
CA LYS A 349 1.07 -15.64 -29.97
C LYS A 349 0.02 -14.99 -30.88
N ALA A 350 -0.67 -13.94 -30.41
CA ALA A 350 -1.66 -13.23 -31.22
C ALA A 350 -1.05 -12.54 -32.47
N TRP A 351 0.27 -12.30 -32.47
CA TRP A 351 1.01 -11.71 -33.58
C TRP A 351 1.83 -12.72 -34.38
N GLU A 352 1.95 -13.96 -33.92
CA GLU A 352 2.77 -15.02 -34.52
C GLU A 352 2.24 -15.46 -35.89
N HIS A 353 0.92 -15.54 -36.04
CA HIS A 353 0.27 -15.93 -37.30
C HIS A 353 0.31 -14.84 -38.38
N ARG A 354 0.79 -13.64 -38.07
CA ARG A 354 0.90 -12.54 -39.03
C ARG A 354 2.22 -12.65 -39.78
N LYS A 355 2.22 -12.45 -41.10
CA LYS A 355 3.43 -12.42 -41.94
C LYS A 355 4.25 -11.15 -41.70
N LEU A 356 4.91 -11.08 -40.54
CA LEU A 356 5.74 -9.94 -40.14
C LEU A 356 7.17 -10.12 -40.64
N THR A 357 7.77 -9.02 -41.08
CA THR A 357 9.21 -8.95 -41.30
C THR A 357 9.96 -9.06 -39.97
N LEU A 358 11.26 -9.37 -40.03
CA LEU A 358 12.11 -9.44 -38.83
C LEU A 358 12.04 -8.14 -38.01
N LEU A 359 12.08 -6.98 -38.69
CA LEU A 359 11.91 -5.67 -38.07
C LEU A 359 10.52 -5.49 -37.44
N GLY A 360 9.46 -5.98 -38.11
CA GLY A 360 8.10 -5.96 -37.58
C GLY A 360 7.96 -6.76 -36.28
N LYS A 361 8.58 -7.95 -36.22
CA LYS A 361 8.60 -8.78 -35.00
C LYS A 361 9.37 -8.11 -33.86
N ILE A 362 10.55 -7.54 -34.15
CA ILE A 362 11.32 -6.77 -33.16
C ILE A 362 10.49 -5.58 -32.64
N THR A 363 9.77 -4.90 -33.54
CA THR A 363 8.87 -3.81 -33.16
C THR A 363 7.78 -4.29 -32.21
N VAL A 364 7.09 -5.39 -32.50
CA VAL A 364 6.07 -6.00 -31.62
C VAL A 364 6.65 -6.30 -30.23
N VAL A 365 7.86 -6.88 -30.16
CA VAL A 365 8.51 -7.14 -28.88
C VAL A 365 8.75 -5.85 -28.11
N LYS A 366 9.31 -4.83 -28.75
CA LYS A 366 9.65 -3.55 -28.11
C LYS A 366 8.43 -2.74 -27.69
N THR A 367 7.35 -2.75 -28.46
CA THR A 367 6.20 -1.87 -28.26
C THR A 367 5.06 -2.52 -27.49
N LEU A 368 4.90 -3.85 -27.55
CA LEU A 368 3.76 -4.55 -26.94
C LEU A 368 4.18 -5.46 -25.78
N ALA A 369 5.26 -6.24 -25.94
CA ALA A 369 5.69 -7.19 -24.92
C ALA A 369 6.54 -6.52 -23.82
N LEU A 370 7.64 -5.85 -24.20
CA LEU A 370 8.59 -5.22 -23.29
C LEU A 370 7.93 -4.28 -22.25
N PRO A 371 6.95 -3.42 -22.60
CA PRO A 371 6.30 -2.54 -21.63
C PRO A 371 5.63 -3.27 -20.46
N LYS A 372 5.20 -4.53 -20.66
CA LYS A 372 4.52 -5.33 -19.63
C LYS A 372 5.40 -5.69 -18.44
N ILE A 373 6.72 -5.70 -18.64
CA ILE A 373 7.70 -6.07 -17.60
C ILE A 373 8.46 -4.88 -17.04
N ILE A 374 8.35 -3.68 -17.62
CA ILE A 374 9.10 -2.49 -17.16
C ILE A 374 8.84 -2.22 -15.68
N HIS A 375 7.58 -2.25 -15.24
CA HIS A 375 7.21 -1.95 -13.85
C HIS A 375 7.85 -2.95 -12.86
N LEU A 376 7.80 -4.25 -13.16
CA LEU A 376 8.45 -5.29 -12.34
C LEU A 376 9.98 -5.17 -12.37
N LEU A 377 10.57 -4.95 -13.55
CA LEU A 377 12.02 -4.75 -13.68
C LEU A 377 12.49 -3.51 -12.94
N THR A 378 11.62 -2.52 -12.76
CA THR A 378 11.90 -1.29 -12.03
C THR A 378 11.79 -1.48 -10.52
N LEU A 379 10.76 -2.20 -10.05
CA LEU A 379 10.47 -2.34 -8.61
C LEU A 379 11.18 -3.53 -7.93
N LEU A 380 11.21 -4.70 -8.57
CA LEU A 380 11.59 -5.96 -7.91
C LEU A 380 13.05 -6.37 -8.13
N THR A 381 13.81 -5.66 -8.98
CA THR A 381 15.22 -6.00 -9.27
C THR A 381 16.23 -5.29 -8.36
N ALA A 382 15.76 -4.66 -7.27
CA ALA A 382 16.59 -4.20 -6.16
C ALA A 382 17.27 -5.35 -5.39
N LEU A 383 16.87 -6.61 -5.65
CA LEU A 383 17.45 -7.82 -5.07
C LEU A 383 18.48 -8.43 -6.05
N PRO A 384 19.78 -8.49 -5.69
CA PRO A 384 20.81 -9.05 -6.56
C PRO A 384 20.60 -10.55 -6.85
N ASN A 385 21.09 -11.02 -8.00
CA ASN A 385 21.10 -12.42 -8.50
C ASN A 385 19.81 -12.99 -9.10
N LEU A 386 18.60 -12.57 -8.69
CA LEU A 386 17.37 -13.18 -9.22
C LEU A 386 16.94 -12.69 -10.61
N SER A 387 17.42 -11.51 -11.04
CA SER A 387 17.09 -10.95 -12.35
C SER A 387 17.68 -11.74 -13.51
N GLN A 388 18.81 -12.43 -13.33
CA GLN A 388 19.49 -13.10 -14.45
C GLN A 388 18.74 -14.34 -14.95
N ILE A 389 18.15 -15.13 -14.04
CA ILE A 389 17.38 -16.33 -14.38
C ILE A 389 16.12 -15.93 -15.16
N LYS A 390 15.35 -14.96 -14.66
CA LYS A 390 14.12 -14.50 -15.34
C LYS A 390 14.39 -13.71 -16.62
N ILE A 391 15.50 -12.97 -16.72
CA ILE A 391 15.93 -12.34 -17.98
C ILE A 391 16.21 -13.38 -19.06
N LYS A 392 16.77 -14.55 -18.72
CA LYS A 392 16.95 -15.64 -19.67
C LYS A 392 15.61 -16.15 -20.18
N GLU A 393 14.63 -16.39 -19.30
CA GLU A 393 13.28 -16.79 -19.68
C GLU A 393 12.62 -15.78 -20.64
N PHE A 394 12.72 -14.49 -20.37
CA PHE A 394 12.20 -13.44 -21.26
C PHE A 394 12.91 -13.38 -22.61
N ASN A 395 14.24 -13.50 -22.63
CA ASN A 395 14.99 -13.57 -23.88
C ASN A 395 14.54 -14.78 -24.70
N THR A 396 14.42 -15.96 -24.09
CA THR A 396 13.92 -17.16 -24.78
C THR A 396 12.55 -16.90 -25.39
N LEU A 397 11.61 -16.31 -24.65
CA LEU A 397 10.28 -15.97 -25.17
C LEU A 397 10.37 -15.02 -26.38
N PHE A 398 11.21 -13.98 -26.32
CA PHE A 398 11.33 -12.99 -27.39
C PHE A 398 12.00 -13.56 -28.64
N TYR A 399 13.11 -14.28 -28.49
CA TYR A 399 13.83 -14.86 -29.62
C TYR A 399 13.05 -16.00 -30.26
N ASN A 400 12.32 -16.80 -29.47
CA ASN A 400 11.39 -17.79 -30.03
C ASN A 400 10.33 -17.12 -30.91
N PHE A 401 9.74 -16.00 -30.50
CA PHE A 401 8.79 -15.27 -31.34
C PHE A 401 9.44 -14.67 -32.60
N ILE A 402 10.62 -14.04 -32.45
CA ILE A 402 11.35 -13.44 -33.58
C ILE A 402 11.65 -14.48 -34.67
N TRP A 403 12.04 -15.68 -34.26
CA TRP A 403 12.44 -16.77 -35.17
C TRP A 403 11.35 -17.81 -35.42
N ASN A 404 10.12 -17.63 -34.90
CA ASN A 404 9.05 -18.63 -34.98
C ASN A 404 9.47 -20.02 -34.45
N GLY A 405 10.28 -20.04 -33.40
CA GLY A 405 10.85 -21.28 -32.84
C GLY A 405 11.94 -21.94 -33.71
N GLU A 406 12.28 -21.38 -34.88
CA GLU A 406 13.39 -21.85 -35.71
C GLU A 406 14.76 -21.42 -35.14
N LEU A 407 15.83 -22.00 -35.69
CA LEU A 407 17.20 -21.64 -35.37
C LEU A 407 17.48 -20.16 -35.66
N GLU A 408 18.17 -19.49 -34.73
CA GLU A 408 18.55 -18.09 -34.87
C GLU A 408 19.55 -17.91 -36.01
N ARG A 409 19.11 -17.34 -37.14
CA ARG A 409 19.96 -17.19 -38.33
C ARG A 409 20.97 -16.05 -38.20
N ILE A 410 20.74 -15.12 -37.29
CA ILE A 410 21.59 -13.95 -37.03
C ILE A 410 22.02 -13.97 -35.57
N LYS A 411 23.31 -13.72 -35.32
CA LYS A 411 23.84 -13.60 -33.96
C LYS A 411 23.10 -12.50 -33.20
N ARG A 412 22.71 -12.76 -31.95
CA ARG A 412 21.97 -11.80 -31.10
C ARG A 412 22.64 -10.43 -31.00
N ASN A 413 23.97 -10.38 -30.88
CA ASN A 413 24.71 -9.11 -30.82
C ASN A 413 24.54 -8.27 -32.10
N THR A 414 24.44 -8.91 -33.26
CA THR A 414 24.17 -8.22 -34.54
C THR A 414 22.75 -7.66 -34.56
N LEU A 415 21.75 -8.43 -34.09
CA LEU A 415 20.36 -7.97 -33.95
C LEU A 415 20.22 -6.77 -33.01
N ILE A 416 20.97 -6.75 -31.91
CA ILE A 416 20.99 -5.68 -30.91
C ILE A 416 21.63 -4.40 -31.45
N GLY A 417 22.57 -4.51 -32.38
CA GLY A 417 23.30 -3.37 -32.94
C GLY A 417 22.40 -2.30 -33.55
N ASP A 418 22.95 -1.09 -33.66
CA ASP A 418 22.24 0.03 -34.29
C ASP A 418 22.09 -0.14 -35.80
N PHE A 419 21.06 0.50 -36.38
CA PHE A 419 20.80 0.47 -37.82
C PHE A 419 22.00 0.94 -38.64
N MET A 420 22.72 1.96 -38.16
CA MET A 420 23.90 2.50 -38.86
C MET A 420 25.06 1.51 -38.93
N GLN A 421 25.08 0.50 -38.06
CA GLN A 421 26.09 -0.56 -38.01
C GLN A 421 25.57 -1.88 -38.60
N GLY A 422 24.44 -1.84 -39.32
CA GLY A 422 23.81 -3.02 -39.92
C GLY A 422 23.02 -3.90 -38.94
N GLY A 423 22.75 -3.41 -37.73
CA GLY A 423 21.88 -4.07 -36.76
C GLY A 423 20.41 -3.69 -36.89
N LEU A 424 19.56 -4.22 -36.00
CA LEU A 424 18.10 -4.01 -36.03
C LEU A 424 17.53 -3.37 -34.76
N ASN A 425 18.40 -2.82 -33.90
CA ASN A 425 18.03 -2.14 -32.66
C ASN A 425 17.14 -3.00 -31.73
N MET A 426 17.41 -4.30 -31.67
CA MET A 426 16.76 -5.21 -30.72
C MET A 426 17.17 -4.88 -29.29
N VAL A 427 16.25 -5.05 -28.34
CA VAL A 427 16.54 -4.76 -26.92
C VAL A 427 17.49 -5.79 -26.32
N HIS A 428 18.59 -5.33 -25.75
CA HIS A 428 19.42 -6.15 -24.85
C HIS A 428 18.86 -6.06 -23.43
N LEU A 429 18.04 -7.03 -23.02
CA LEU A 429 17.28 -6.99 -21.76
C LEU A 429 18.14 -6.76 -20.51
N SER A 430 19.35 -7.32 -20.46
CA SER A 430 20.27 -7.11 -19.34
C SER A 430 20.71 -5.65 -19.26
N SER A 431 21.15 -5.06 -20.38
CA SER A 431 21.52 -3.64 -20.43
C SER A 431 20.31 -2.74 -20.20
N PHE A 432 19.13 -3.12 -20.68
CA PHE A 432 17.90 -2.37 -20.45
C PHE A 432 17.49 -2.39 -18.97
N SER A 433 17.57 -3.54 -18.30
CA SER A 433 17.33 -3.63 -16.85
C SER A 433 18.35 -2.79 -16.07
N THR A 434 19.64 -2.88 -16.42
CA THR A 434 20.68 -2.03 -15.83
C THR A 434 20.43 -0.55 -16.10
N TYR A 435 20.02 -0.18 -17.31
CA TYR A 435 19.65 1.19 -17.67
C TYR A 435 18.46 1.68 -16.84
N LEU A 436 17.42 0.86 -16.69
CA LEU A 436 16.28 1.19 -15.84
C LEU A 436 16.79 1.53 -14.45
N LYS A 437 17.67 0.72 -13.84
CA LYS A 437 18.32 0.97 -12.53
C LYS A 437 19.17 2.25 -12.52
N ILE A 438 20.04 2.45 -13.50
CA ILE A 438 20.89 3.65 -13.59
C ILE A 438 20.04 4.91 -13.80
N SER A 439 18.89 4.80 -14.45
CA SER A 439 17.96 5.93 -14.58
C SER A 439 17.47 6.43 -13.22
N TRP A 440 17.43 5.56 -12.19
CA TRP A 440 17.21 5.96 -10.79
C TRP A 440 18.39 6.75 -10.26
N VAL A 441 19.62 6.29 -10.45
CA VAL A 441 20.83 7.02 -10.03
C VAL A 441 20.88 8.39 -10.72
N ARG A 442 20.62 8.46 -12.03
CA ARG A 442 20.56 9.73 -12.76
C ARG A 442 19.46 10.65 -12.22
N ARG A 443 18.25 10.14 -11.98
CA ARG A 443 17.17 10.96 -11.41
C ARG A 443 17.49 11.43 -9.98
N LEU A 444 18.21 10.62 -9.20
CA LEU A 444 18.68 10.92 -7.86
C LEU A 444 19.77 11.99 -7.85
N LEU A 445 20.75 11.91 -8.76
CA LEU A 445 21.82 12.91 -8.91
C LEU A 445 21.33 14.24 -9.50
N LEU A 446 20.30 14.22 -10.34
CA LEU A 446 19.72 15.41 -10.96
C LEU A 446 18.68 16.12 -10.06
N ASN A 447 18.50 15.69 -8.80
CA ASN A 447 17.49 16.22 -7.88
C ASN A 447 16.06 16.28 -8.49
N LEU A 448 15.75 15.37 -9.42
CA LEU A 448 14.41 15.28 -9.99
C LEU A 448 13.50 14.66 -8.93
N GLU A 449 12.66 15.48 -8.31
CA GLU A 449 11.80 15.13 -7.17
C GLU A 449 10.95 13.87 -7.45
N GLY A 450 11.39 12.72 -6.94
CA GLY A 450 10.72 11.44 -7.12
C GLY A 450 10.47 10.76 -5.78
N SER A 451 9.23 10.37 -5.50
CA SER A 451 8.80 9.75 -4.23
C SER A 451 9.58 8.49 -3.82
N TRP A 452 10.26 7.89 -4.79
CA TRP A 452 10.97 6.64 -4.72
C TRP A 452 12.45 6.79 -4.32
N GLN A 453 13.02 7.99 -4.38
CA GLN A 453 14.40 8.26 -3.93
C GLN A 453 14.55 7.92 -2.45
N THR A 454 13.51 8.18 -1.68
CA THR A 454 13.29 7.79 -0.29
C THR A 454 13.51 6.29 -0.05
N LEU A 455 13.03 5.41 -0.95
CA LEU A 455 13.10 3.94 -0.81
C LEU A 455 14.50 3.38 -1.08
N TYR A 456 15.23 3.91 -2.06
CA TYR A 456 16.59 3.46 -2.39
C TYR A 456 17.54 3.65 -1.21
N TYR A 457 17.39 4.76 -0.50
CA TYR A 457 18.19 5.00 0.69
C TYR A 457 17.71 4.19 1.91
N CYS A 458 16.50 3.61 1.93
CA CYS A 458 16.05 2.71 3.00
C CYS A 458 16.58 1.28 2.92
N LEU A 459 17.04 0.83 1.73
CA LEU A 459 17.42 -0.57 1.45
C LEU A 459 18.92 -0.85 1.49
N ASN A 460 19.75 0.20 1.50
CA ASN A 460 21.14 0.17 1.95
C ASN A 460 21.24 0.91 3.28
#